data_AF-A0A6N7M861-F1
#
_entry.id   AF-A0A6N7M861-F1
#
_cell.length_a   1.000
_cell.length_b   1.000
_cell.length_c   1.000
_cell.angle_alpha   90.00
_cell.angle_beta   90.00
_cell.angle_gamma   90.00
#
_symmetry.space_group_name_H-M   'P 1'
#
loop_
_entity.id
_entity.type
_entity.pdbx_description
1 polymer ?
#
loop_
_entity_poly.entity_id
_entity_poly.type
_entity_poly.pdbx_seq_one_letter_code
_entity_poly.pdbx_strand_id
1 'polypeptide(L)'
;MIKIKSFVFNFFQVNTYVLYDDINECLIVDAGCYDDKEKTGLLCFLKDKSLKPVALLNTHCHIDHLLGNSFIHEQFGLLTQAHKFEKPMLEGANQQGKLFGFEIEQPPAIGNFLEEKNKVKFGNSELLVIRVPGHSRGSLAFYNKTQKFVLVGDVLFHGG
;
A
#
# COMPACT_ATOMS: atom_id res chain seq x y z
N MET A 1 -7.81 -18.97 1.21
CA MET A 1 -8.61 -17.89 1.84
C MET A 1 -7.68 -16.73 2.16
N ILE A 2 -8.06 -15.48 1.85
CA ILE A 2 -7.22 -14.31 2.14
C ILE A 2 -7.13 -14.10 3.64
N LYS A 3 -5.89 -13.99 4.13
CA LYS A 3 -5.52 -13.55 5.48
C LYS A 3 -4.96 -12.14 5.38
N ILE A 4 -5.26 -11.31 6.37
CA ILE A 4 -4.85 -9.91 6.42
C ILE A 4 -4.03 -9.72 7.69
N LYS A 5 -2.80 -9.22 7.53
CA LYS A 5 -1.99 -8.73 8.63
C LYS A 5 -1.90 -7.22 8.52
N SER A 6 -2.28 -6.50 9.57
CA SER A 6 -2.04 -5.05 9.68
C SER A 6 -0.80 -4.76 10.51
N PHE A 7 -0.13 -3.67 10.14
CA PHE A 7 0.91 -3.02 10.89
C PHE A 7 0.56 -1.54 11.01
N VAL A 8 0.68 -1.00 12.21
CA VAL A 8 0.56 0.44 12.44
C VAL A 8 1.97 1.00 12.37
N PHE A 9 2.24 1.79 11.35
CA PHE A 9 3.56 2.35 11.08
C PHE A 9 3.54 3.88 11.09
N ASN A 10 4.74 4.42 11.23
CA ASN A 10 5.12 5.82 11.23
C ASN A 10 4.36 6.68 12.25
N PHE A 11 4.73 7.96 12.26
CA PHE A 11 4.16 8.96 13.16
C PHE A 11 2.65 9.20 12.92
N PHE A 12 2.18 9.01 11.68
CA PHE A 12 0.78 9.21 11.29
C PHE A 12 -0.10 8.01 11.63
N GLN A 13 0.49 6.91 12.12
CA GLN A 13 -0.22 5.68 12.47
C GLN A 13 -0.93 5.02 11.27
N VAL A 14 -0.28 5.07 10.10
CA VAL A 14 -0.81 4.45 8.88
C VAL A 14 -0.90 2.94 9.06
N ASN A 15 -2.03 2.39 8.61
CA ASN A 15 -2.22 0.96 8.56
C ASN A 15 -1.65 0.40 7.24
N THR A 16 -0.46 -0.19 7.31
CA THR A 16 0.07 -1.02 6.23
C THR A 16 -0.53 -2.42 6.32
N TYR A 17 -1.05 -2.92 5.21
CA TYR A 17 -1.64 -4.26 5.16
C TYR A 17 -0.81 -5.22 4.30
N VAL A 18 -0.61 -6.44 4.80
CA VAL A 18 -0.14 -7.57 4.02
C VAL A 18 -1.30 -8.54 3.83
N LEU A 19 -1.70 -8.73 2.57
CA LEU A 19 -2.77 -9.63 2.18
C LEU A 19 -2.15 -10.84 1.49
N TYR A 20 -2.43 -12.03 2.00
CA TYR A 20 -1.83 -13.27 1.50
C TYR A 20 -2.83 -14.41 1.56
N ASP A 21 -2.63 -15.41 0.71
CA ASP A 21 -3.43 -16.63 0.72
C ASP A 21 -2.55 -17.87 0.93
N ASP A 22 -3.10 -19.05 0.62
CA ASP A 22 -2.48 -20.33 0.94
C ASP A 22 -1.35 -20.72 -0.03
N ILE A 23 -1.09 -19.94 -1.09
CA ILE A 23 0.04 -20.17 -2.02
C ILE A 23 1.18 -19.16 -1.86
N ASN A 24 1.25 -18.54 -0.68
CA ASN A 24 2.34 -17.68 -0.20
C ASN A 24 2.59 -16.38 -1.00
N GLU A 25 1.89 -16.11 -2.10
CA GLU A 25 1.94 -14.79 -2.73
C GLU A 25 1.22 -13.75 -1.86
N CYS A 26 1.75 -12.53 -1.81
CA CYS A 26 1.14 -11.47 -1.04
C CYS A 26 1.15 -10.10 -1.72
N LEU A 27 0.17 -9.30 -1.36
CA LEU A 27 0.11 -7.87 -1.64
C LEU A 27 0.57 -7.10 -0.41
N ILE A 28 1.31 -6.02 -0.63
CA ILE A 28 1.56 -4.98 0.37
C ILE A 28 0.73 -3.77 -0.04
N VAL A 29 -0.12 -3.29 0.87
CA VAL A 29 -0.98 -2.12 0.64
C VAL A 29 -0.58 -1.02 1.61
N ASP A 30 -0.33 0.18 1.06
CA ASP A 30 0.05 1.39 1.79
C ASP A 30 1.28 1.21 2.67
N ALA A 31 2.45 0.98 2.06
CA ALA A 31 3.69 0.74 2.79
C ALA A 31 4.19 2.02 3.48
N GLY A 32 3.89 2.12 4.78
CA GLY A 32 4.21 3.27 5.61
C GLY A 32 5.42 3.07 6.53
N CYS A 33 6.11 1.92 6.47
CA CYS A 33 7.26 1.64 7.33
C CYS A 33 8.42 2.61 7.07
N TYR A 34 8.75 3.42 8.08
CA TYR A 34 9.72 4.49 7.97
C TYR A 34 11.04 4.15 8.68
N ASP A 35 10.97 3.73 9.93
CA ASP A 35 12.15 3.41 10.73
C ASP A 35 12.62 1.96 10.54
N ASP A 36 13.82 1.65 11.02
CA ASP A 36 14.43 0.32 10.87
C ASP A 36 13.66 -0.78 11.60
N LYS A 37 12.99 -0.44 12.70
CA LYS A 37 12.19 -1.40 13.48
C LYS A 37 10.94 -1.80 12.70
N GLU A 38 10.27 -0.84 12.07
CA GLU A 38 9.10 -1.06 11.22
C GLU A 38 9.45 -1.87 9.98
N LYS A 39 10.52 -1.48 9.28
CA LYS A 39 11.07 -2.20 8.12
C LYS A 39 11.41 -3.65 8.49
N THR A 40 12.12 -3.85 9.61
CA THR A 40 12.48 -5.18 10.11
C THR A 40 11.23 -5.99 10.47
N GLY A 41 10.26 -5.38 11.15
CA GLY A 41 9.01 -6.04 11.53
C GLY A 41 8.22 -6.57 10.33
N LEU A 42 8.16 -5.78 9.25
CA LEU A 42 7.55 -6.20 7.99
C LEU A 42 8.33 -7.37 7.36
N LEU A 43 9.66 -7.24 7.21
CA LEU A 43 10.50 -8.28 6.60
C LEU A 43 10.47 -9.60 7.39
N CYS A 44 10.53 -9.54 8.72
CA CYS A 44 10.42 -10.71 9.60
C CYS A 44 9.09 -11.43 9.38
N PHE A 45 7.96 -10.70 9.35
CA PHE A 45 6.67 -11.32 9.09
C PHE A 45 6.60 -12.01 7.72
N LEU A 46 7.09 -11.33 6.67
CA LEU A 46 7.13 -11.91 5.32
C LEU A 46 7.98 -13.19 5.31
N LYS A 47 9.16 -13.16 5.93
CA LYS A 47 10.07 -14.31 6.03
C LYS A 47 9.46 -15.47 6.84
N ASP A 48 8.93 -15.18 8.02
CA ASP A 48 8.37 -16.19 8.94
C ASP A 48 7.17 -16.93 8.31
N LYS A 49 6.41 -16.24 7.46
CA LYS A 49 5.29 -16.81 6.71
C LYS A 49 5.69 -17.32 5.33
N SER A 50 6.98 -17.22 4.96
CA SER A 50 7.50 -17.58 3.63
C SER A 50 6.73 -16.91 2.49
N LEU A 51 6.30 -15.66 2.70
CA LEU A 51 5.51 -14.91 1.76
C LEU A 51 6.38 -14.28 0.67
N LYS A 52 5.84 -14.24 -0.55
CA LYS A 52 6.43 -13.61 -1.72
C LYS A 52 5.59 -12.39 -2.11
N PRO A 53 6.07 -11.16 -1.85
CA PRO A 53 5.43 -9.96 -2.37
C PRO A 53 5.37 -9.99 -3.90
N VAL A 54 4.18 -9.80 -4.46
CA VAL A 54 3.96 -9.75 -5.93
C VAL A 54 3.44 -8.40 -6.42
N ALA A 55 2.90 -7.57 -5.52
CA ALA A 55 2.56 -6.20 -5.85
C ALA A 55 2.56 -5.29 -4.61
N LEU A 56 2.95 -4.04 -4.84
CA LEU A 56 2.83 -2.92 -3.91
C LEU A 56 1.70 -2.03 -4.40
N LEU A 57 0.65 -1.87 -3.59
CA LEU A 57 -0.49 -1.04 -3.91
C LEU A 57 -0.53 0.17 -2.99
N ASN A 58 -0.93 1.31 -3.52
CA ASN A 58 -1.30 2.47 -2.73
C ASN A 58 -2.79 2.78 -2.95
N THR A 59 -3.53 2.96 -1.86
CA THR A 59 -4.90 3.50 -1.89
C THR A 59 -4.87 4.94 -2.40
N HIS A 60 -3.86 5.71 -1.98
CA HIS A 60 -3.52 7.04 -2.45
C HIS A 60 -2.04 7.33 -2.12
N CYS A 61 -1.50 8.44 -2.63
CA CYS A 61 -0.06 8.74 -2.54
C CYS A 61 0.28 9.95 -1.66
N HIS A 62 -0.41 10.11 -0.53
CA HIS A 62 0.08 11.01 0.52
C HIS A 62 1.32 10.44 1.20
N ILE A 63 2.17 11.33 1.71
CA ILE A 63 3.50 11.00 2.20
C ILE A 63 3.53 9.86 3.21
N ASP A 64 2.59 9.86 4.15
CA ASP A 64 2.45 8.87 5.22
C ASP A 64 2.19 7.46 4.68
N HIS A 65 1.55 7.33 3.51
CA HIS A 65 1.35 6.07 2.77
C HIS A 65 2.50 5.71 1.83
N LEU A 66 3.50 6.59 1.67
CA LEU A 66 4.64 6.42 0.75
C LEU A 66 5.98 6.15 1.46
N LEU A 67 6.06 6.35 2.77
CA LEU A 67 7.32 6.31 3.54
C LEU A 67 8.13 5.01 3.34
N GLY A 68 7.46 3.89 3.10
CA GLY A 68 8.07 2.59 2.85
C GLY A 68 8.24 2.22 1.38
N ASN A 69 7.74 2.99 0.42
CA ASN A 69 7.66 2.54 -0.98
C ASN A 69 9.04 2.34 -1.63
N SER A 70 10.01 3.23 -1.37
CA SER A 70 11.38 3.05 -1.87
C SER A 70 12.02 1.79 -1.30
N PHE A 71 11.84 1.56 0.00
CA PHE A 71 12.32 0.35 0.67
C PHE A 71 11.71 -0.93 0.07
N ILE A 72 10.40 -0.96 -0.16
CA ILE A 72 9.76 -2.12 -0.82
C ILE A 72 10.30 -2.33 -2.23
N HIS A 73 10.57 -1.26 -2.95
CA HIS A 73 11.20 -1.36 -4.27
C HIS A 73 12.61 -1.95 -4.19
N GLU A 74 13.45 -1.47 -3.28
CA GLU A 74 14.81 -1.97 -3.09
C GLU A 74 14.82 -3.47 -2.74
N GLN A 75 13.93 -3.90 -1.84
CA GLN A 75 13.91 -5.28 -1.36
C GLN A 75 13.32 -6.28 -2.37
N PHE A 76 12.32 -5.86 -3.16
CA PHE A 76 11.52 -6.79 -3.98
C PHE A 76 11.41 -6.41 -5.46
N GLY A 77 11.97 -5.28 -5.88
CA GLY A 77 11.84 -4.74 -7.24
C GLY A 77 10.43 -4.28 -7.59
N LEU A 78 9.52 -4.20 -6.61
CA LEU A 78 8.12 -3.86 -6.85
C LEU A 78 7.95 -2.35 -7.06
N LEU A 79 7.25 -1.98 -8.12
CA LEU A 79 6.83 -0.61 -8.36
C LEU A 79 5.44 -0.38 -7.76
N THR A 80 5.22 0.85 -7.26
CA THR A 80 3.92 1.27 -6.74
C THR A 80 2.85 1.14 -7.83
N GLN A 81 1.69 0.58 -7.46
CA GLN A 81 0.49 0.59 -8.28
C GLN A 81 -0.58 1.47 -7.61
N ALA A 82 -1.06 2.47 -8.33
CA ALA A 82 -2.01 3.45 -7.81
C ALA A 82 -2.86 4.03 -8.95
N HIS A 83 -3.85 4.86 -8.65
CA HIS A 83 -4.58 5.57 -9.70
C HIS A 83 -3.70 6.63 -10.38
N LYS A 84 -3.92 6.88 -11.68
CA LYS A 84 -3.12 7.86 -12.46
C LYS A 84 -3.11 9.28 -11.92
N PHE A 85 -4.14 9.66 -11.16
CA PHE A 85 -4.22 10.98 -10.52
C PHE A 85 -3.35 11.12 -9.28
N GLU A 86 -2.75 10.03 -8.79
CA GLU A 86 -1.80 10.06 -7.68
C GLU A 86 -0.37 10.35 -8.12
N LYS A 87 -0.10 10.35 -9.43
CA LYS A 87 1.23 10.61 -9.98
C LYS A 87 1.86 11.91 -9.45
N PRO A 88 1.17 13.07 -9.44
CA PRO A 88 1.77 14.30 -8.92
C PRO A 88 2.12 14.22 -7.43
N MET A 89 1.31 13.51 -6.64
CA MET A 89 1.57 13.32 -5.22
C MET A 89 2.83 12.46 -5.01
N LEU A 90 2.94 11.33 -5.72
CA LEU A 90 4.14 10.50 -5.65
C LEU A 90 5.40 11.24 -6.12
N GLU A 91 5.34 11.98 -7.24
CA GLU A 91 6.48 12.77 -7.73
C GLU A 91 6.87 13.90 -6.77
N GLY A 92 5.92 14.41 -5.98
CA GLY A 92 6.14 15.39 -4.92
C GLY A 92 6.51 14.82 -3.55
N ALA A 93 6.71 13.51 -3.41
CA ALA A 93 6.86 12.85 -2.11
C ALA A 93 7.98 13.46 -1.25
N ASN A 94 9.15 13.76 -1.82
CA ASN A 94 10.24 14.43 -1.11
C ASN A 94 9.83 15.81 -0.55
N GLN A 95 9.03 16.57 -1.29
CA GLN A 95 8.55 17.88 -0.84
C GLN A 95 7.53 17.71 0.28
N GLN A 96 6.60 16.74 0.16
CA GLN A 96 5.65 16.41 1.22
C GLN A 96 6.39 16.00 2.51
N GLY A 97 7.38 15.11 2.41
CA GLY A 97 8.20 14.67 3.55
C GLY A 97 8.81 15.84 4.30
N LYS A 98 9.48 16.76 3.59
CA LYS A 98 10.10 17.95 4.19
C LYS A 98 9.12 18.82 4.97
N LEU A 99 7.87 18.96 4.51
CA LEU A 99 6.85 19.75 5.22
C LEU A 99 6.49 19.17 6.59
N PHE A 100 6.60 17.85 6.75
CA PHE A 100 6.30 17.15 7.99
C PHE A 100 7.55 16.72 8.76
N GLY A 101 8.75 17.17 8.34
CA GLY A 101 10.02 16.83 9.00
C GLY A 101 10.53 15.41 8.70
N PHE A 102 10.05 14.77 7.64
CA PHE A 102 10.53 13.48 7.17
C PHE A 102 11.54 13.65 6.03
N GLU A 103 12.67 12.97 6.16
CA GLU A 103 13.55 12.70 5.04
C GLU A 103 13.19 11.33 4.46
N ILE A 104 12.89 11.30 3.17
CA ILE A 104 12.53 10.07 2.46
C ILE A 104 13.35 9.94 1.20
N GLU A 105 13.60 8.71 0.78
CA GLU A 105 14.06 8.45 -0.58
C GLU A 105 12.86 8.55 -1.53
N GLN A 106 13.06 9.21 -2.66
CA GLN A 106 12.01 9.38 -3.66
C GLN A 106 11.55 8.02 -4.17
N PRO A 107 10.27 7.64 -3.98
CA PRO A 107 9.76 6.41 -4.56
C PRO A 107 9.91 6.44 -6.08
N PRO A 108 10.24 5.30 -6.72
CA PRO A 108 10.20 5.19 -8.17
C PRO A 108 8.84 5.56 -8.72
N ALA A 109 8.81 5.94 -10.00
CA ALA A 109 7.56 6.24 -10.70
C ALA A 109 6.55 5.08 -10.57
N ILE A 110 5.26 5.43 -10.57
CA ILE A 110 4.17 4.44 -10.56
C ILE A 110 4.38 3.46 -11.72
N GLY A 111 4.45 2.17 -11.39
CA GLY A 111 4.70 1.12 -12.39
C GLY A 111 3.46 0.80 -13.21
N ASN A 112 2.30 0.68 -12.55
CA ASN A 112 1.02 0.42 -13.20
C ASN A 112 -0.07 1.33 -12.64
N PHE A 113 -0.93 1.82 -13.53
CA PHE A 113 -2.12 2.56 -13.13
C PHE A 113 -3.30 1.60 -12.91
N LEU A 114 -3.96 1.75 -11.77
CA LEU A 114 -5.18 1.02 -11.44
C LEU A 114 -6.40 1.90 -11.74
N GLU A 115 -7.33 1.36 -12.52
CA GLU A 115 -8.61 2.01 -12.83
C GLU A 115 -9.79 1.28 -12.18
N GLU A 116 -10.94 1.94 -12.13
CA GLU A 116 -12.15 1.36 -11.57
C GLU A 116 -12.51 0.03 -12.26
N LYS A 117 -13.00 -0.95 -11.50
CA LYS A 117 -13.34 -2.31 -11.96
C LYS A 117 -12.15 -3.15 -12.42
N ASN A 118 -10.92 -2.64 -12.32
CA ASN A 118 -9.74 -3.49 -12.43
C ASN A 118 -9.73 -4.55 -11.34
N LYS A 119 -9.05 -5.66 -11.61
CA LYS A 119 -8.82 -6.73 -10.64
C LYS A 119 -7.34 -6.81 -10.32
N VAL A 120 -6.99 -6.70 -9.05
CA VAL A 120 -5.65 -7.06 -8.58
C VAL A 120 -5.69 -8.52 -8.16
N LYS A 121 -4.86 -9.34 -8.78
CA LYS A 121 -4.75 -10.78 -8.47
C LYS A 121 -3.44 -11.06 -7.75
N PHE A 122 -3.50 -11.98 -6.81
CA PHE A 122 -2.34 -12.54 -6.12
C PHE A 122 -2.72 -13.95 -5.69
N GLY A 123 -1.85 -14.91 -5.97
CA GLY A 123 -2.16 -16.31 -5.78
C GLY A 123 -3.51 -16.73 -6.40
N ASN A 124 -4.38 -17.31 -5.57
CA ASN A 124 -5.74 -17.73 -5.93
C ASN A 124 -6.80 -16.68 -5.56
N SER A 125 -6.36 -15.47 -5.22
CA SER A 125 -7.17 -14.41 -4.64
C SER A 125 -7.23 -13.20 -5.56
N GLU A 126 -8.33 -12.44 -5.45
CA GLU A 126 -8.52 -11.20 -6.21
C GLU A 126 -9.19 -10.10 -5.38
N LEU A 127 -8.85 -8.85 -5.69
CA LEU A 127 -9.48 -7.64 -5.17
C LEU A 127 -10.04 -6.83 -6.34
N LEU A 128 -11.26 -6.33 -6.18
CA LEU A 128 -11.86 -5.34 -7.08
C LEU A 128 -11.37 -3.95 -6.68
N VAL A 129 -10.89 -3.20 -7.67
CA VAL A 129 -10.53 -1.80 -7.50
C VAL A 129 -11.78 -0.94 -7.63
N ILE A 130 -12.07 -0.14 -6.59
CA ILE A 130 -13.17 0.80 -6.54
C ILE A 130 -12.57 2.21 -6.42
N ARG A 131 -12.97 3.12 -7.30
CA ARG A 131 -12.52 4.51 -7.20
C ARG A 131 -13.38 5.23 -6.16
N VAL A 132 -12.73 5.87 -5.19
CA VAL A 132 -13.38 6.52 -4.05
C VAL A 132 -12.77 7.92 -3.83
N PRO A 133 -12.89 8.82 -4.82
CA PRO A 133 -12.25 10.13 -4.74
C PRO A 133 -12.85 10.96 -3.62
N GLY A 134 -12.03 11.79 -2.98
CA GLY A 134 -12.43 12.65 -1.87
C GLY A 134 -11.19 13.14 -1.14
N HIS A 135 -10.61 12.27 -0.32
CA HIS A 135 -9.35 12.53 0.38
C HIS A 135 -8.20 12.84 -0.60
N SER A 136 -8.04 12.02 -1.64
CA SER A 136 -7.25 12.33 -2.83
C SER A 136 -8.09 12.17 -4.10
N ARG A 137 -7.63 12.80 -5.19
CA ARG A 137 -8.31 12.76 -6.50
C ARG A 137 -8.35 11.35 -7.10
N GLY A 138 -7.34 10.54 -6.81
CA GLY A 138 -7.20 9.17 -7.27
C GLY A 138 -7.34 8.14 -6.15
N SER A 139 -7.94 8.48 -5.01
CA SER A 139 -8.19 7.52 -3.93
C SER A 139 -8.90 6.26 -4.45
N LEU A 140 -8.38 5.10 -4.05
CA LEU A 140 -8.86 3.77 -4.37
C LEU A 140 -9.20 2.98 -3.10
N ALA A 141 -10.21 2.13 -3.22
CA ALA A 141 -10.53 1.09 -2.26
C ALA A 141 -10.38 -0.28 -2.92
N PHE A 142 -9.96 -1.27 -2.14
CA PHE A 142 -9.75 -2.64 -2.59
C PHE A 142 -10.76 -3.58 -1.92
N TYR A 143 -11.70 -4.09 -2.71
CA TYR A 143 -12.82 -4.89 -2.20
C TYR A 143 -12.68 -6.36 -2.58
N ASN A 144 -12.76 -7.26 -1.59
CA ASN A 144 -12.89 -8.69 -1.85
C ASN A 144 -14.37 -9.11 -1.76
N LYS A 145 -14.95 -9.51 -2.89
CA LYS A 145 -16.36 -9.90 -2.97
C LYS A 145 -16.68 -11.19 -2.19
N THR A 146 -15.75 -12.16 -2.18
CA THR A 146 -15.98 -13.49 -1.58
C THR A 146 -16.01 -13.43 -0.06
N GLN A 147 -15.05 -12.73 0.54
CA GLN A 147 -14.88 -12.60 1.99
C GLN A 147 -15.52 -11.32 2.56
N LYS A 148 -16.07 -10.45 1.71
CA LYS A 148 -16.86 -9.26 2.08
C LYS A 148 -16.09 -8.27 2.98
N PHE A 149 -14.83 -8.01 2.65
CA PHE A 149 -14.05 -6.94 3.28
C PHE A 149 -13.58 -5.92 2.24
N VAL A 150 -13.31 -4.70 2.70
CA VAL A 150 -12.77 -3.61 1.88
C VAL A 150 -11.65 -2.90 2.63
N LEU A 151 -10.56 -2.59 1.93
CA LEU A 151 -9.56 -1.62 2.37
C LEU A 151 -9.90 -0.28 1.74
N VAL A 152 -10.15 0.74 2.56
CA VAL A 152 -10.73 2.01 2.10
C VAL A 152 -9.75 3.18 2.06
N GLY A 153 -8.49 2.97 2.50
CA GLY A 153 -7.57 4.08 2.75
C GLY A 153 -8.20 5.09 3.69
N ASP A 154 -8.03 6.37 3.37
CA ASP A 154 -8.49 7.50 4.21
C ASP A 154 -9.87 8.04 3.83
N VAL A 155 -10.73 7.17 3.28
CA VAL A 155 -12.09 7.55 2.87
C VAL A 155 -13.10 7.40 4.00
N LEU A 156 -12.90 6.44 4.91
CA LEU A 156 -13.78 6.21 6.06
C LEU A 156 -12.94 5.79 7.27
N PHE A 157 -13.22 6.42 8.41
CA PHE A 157 -12.59 6.09 9.68
C PHE A 157 -13.59 5.46 10.65
N HIS A 158 -13.07 4.80 11.69
CA HIS A 158 -13.91 4.29 12.75
C HIS A 158 -14.53 5.45 13.54
N GLY A 159 -15.86 5.56 13.53
CA GLY A 159 -16.60 6.57 14.28
C GLY A 159 -17.08 7.79 13.48
N GLY A 160 -16.75 7.89 12.19
CA GLY A 160 -17.19 8.97 11.29
C GLY A 160 -16.03 9.59 10.56
#